data_AF-A0A199V6N8-F1
#
_entry.id   AF-A0A199V6N8-F1
#
_cell.length_a   1.000
_cell.length_b   1.000
_cell.length_c   1.000
_cell.angle_alpha   90.00
_cell.angle_beta   90.00
_cell.angle_gamma   90.00
#
_symmetry.space_group_name_H-M   'P 1'
#
loop_
_entity.id
_entity.type
_entity.pdbx_description
1 polymer ?
#
loop_
_entity_poly.entity_id
_entity_poly.type
_entity_poly.pdbx_seq_one_letter_code
_entity_poly.pdbx_strand_id
1 'polypeptide(L)'
;MGTLMRCCLQSILKLVNSVIGMVGIGMVLYSLWMIRVYYKHPNVHWTDHSPPWFICVSLGLGVFVCFVSCSGHVAAETSNGHCLSCYMFFIFLLIAMEAAITADVFLNRNWEEDFPKDPTGRFESFKNFLRSNFEMCEWIGFVVVAAEGLCMFLSMILRALGPDHGIYCDRDEENMYATVPLLGNQVHQAPPYFADPLLHK
;
A
#
# COMPACT_ATOMS: atom_id res chain seq x y z
N MET A 1 -24.22 12.08 -2.07
CA MET A 1 -23.08 12.04 -3.01
C MET A 1 -21.74 11.81 -2.30
N GLY A 2 -21.42 12.53 -1.21
CA GLY A 2 -20.16 12.37 -0.47
C GLY A 2 -19.87 10.94 0.03
N THR A 3 -20.86 10.25 0.58
CA THR A 3 -20.71 8.86 1.09
C THR A 3 -20.42 7.85 -0.03
N LEU A 4 -21.10 7.97 -1.18
CA LEU A 4 -20.85 7.10 -2.35
C LEU A 4 -19.43 7.31 -2.90
N MET A 5 -19.01 8.56 -3.02
CA MET A 5 -17.66 8.93 -3.45
C MET A 5 -16.61 8.35 -2.50
N ARG A 6 -16.84 8.43 -1.19
CA ARG A 6 -15.96 7.82 -0.18
C ARG A 6 -15.84 6.31 -0.33
N CYS A 7 -16.96 5.57 -0.41
CA CYS A 7 -16.89 4.11 -0.56
C CYS A 7 -16.22 3.71 -1.88
N CYS A 8 -16.43 4.49 -2.96
CA CYS A 8 -15.69 4.31 -4.21
C CYS A 8 -14.17 4.50 -4.00
N LEU A 9 -13.75 5.60 -3.37
CA LEU A 9 -12.34 5.86 -3.08
C LEU A 9 -11.70 4.79 -2.18
N GLN A 10 -12.41 4.33 -1.15
CA GLN A 10 -11.95 3.24 -0.27
C GLN A 10 -11.81 1.93 -1.03
N SER A 11 -12.77 1.58 -1.89
CA SER A 11 -12.73 0.36 -2.70
C SER A 11 -11.57 0.39 -3.70
N ILE A 12 -11.37 1.52 -4.40
CA ILE A 12 -10.24 1.71 -5.32
C ILE A 12 -8.91 1.58 -4.56
N LEU A 13 -8.77 2.26 -3.42
CA LEU A 13 -7.55 2.22 -2.63
C LEU A 13 -7.26 0.81 -2.08
N LYS A 14 -8.28 0.06 -1.65
CA LYS A 14 -8.15 -1.35 -1.27
C LYS A 14 -7.73 -2.23 -2.45
N LEU A 15 -8.33 -2.03 -3.62
CA LEU A 15 -8.02 -2.81 -4.82
C LEU A 15 -6.58 -2.58 -5.28
N VAL A 16 -6.14 -1.33 -5.34
CA VAL A 16 -4.76 -0.98 -5.74
C VAL A 16 -3.76 -1.56 -4.74
N ASN A 17 -3.99 -1.39 -3.44
CA ASN A 17 -3.10 -1.98 -2.43
C ASN A 17 -3.11 -3.52 -2.49
N SER A 18 -4.25 -4.17 -2.78
CA SER A 18 -4.31 -5.63 -2.95
C SER A 18 -3.44 -6.12 -4.11
N VAL A 19 -3.49 -5.44 -5.26
CA VAL A 19 -2.63 -5.75 -6.42
C VAL A 19 -1.15 -5.56 -6.05
N ILE A 20 -0.80 -4.46 -5.39
CA ILE A 20 0.57 -4.20 -4.93
C ILE A 20 1.04 -5.26 -3.94
N GLY A 21 0.18 -5.68 -3.01
CA GLY A 21 0.46 -6.76 -2.06
C GLY A 21 0.71 -8.10 -2.76
N MET A 22 -0.07 -8.43 -3.79
CA MET A 22 0.16 -9.62 -4.61
C MET A 22 1.52 -9.57 -5.32
N VAL A 23 1.93 -8.41 -5.85
CA VAL A 23 3.26 -8.20 -6.43
C VAL A 23 4.34 -8.41 -5.36
N GLY A 24 4.18 -7.83 -4.18
CA GLY A 24 5.11 -8.00 -3.05
C GLY A 24 5.26 -9.45 -2.62
N ILE A 25 4.15 -10.20 -2.50
CA ILE A 25 4.17 -11.64 -2.18
C ILE A 25 4.90 -12.41 -3.28
N GLY A 26 4.62 -12.10 -4.55
CA GLY A 26 5.32 -12.70 -5.69
C GLY A 26 6.83 -12.47 -5.64
N MET A 27 7.26 -11.25 -5.33
CA MET A 27 8.67 -10.91 -5.14
C MET A 27 9.30 -11.72 -4.00
N VAL A 28 8.65 -11.79 -2.84
CA VAL A 28 9.15 -12.57 -1.69
C VAL A 28 9.27 -14.06 -2.05
N LEU A 29 8.24 -14.65 -2.66
CA LEU A 29 8.26 -16.06 -3.07
C LEU A 29 9.36 -16.34 -4.09
N TYR A 30 9.55 -15.44 -5.06
CA TYR A 30 10.62 -15.54 -6.06
C TYR A 30 12.00 -15.45 -5.40
N SER A 31 12.23 -14.50 -4.49
CA SER A 31 13.49 -14.38 -3.76
C SER A 31 13.77 -15.60 -2.89
N LEU A 32 12.76 -16.14 -2.19
CA LEU A 32 12.89 -17.39 -1.42
C LEU A 32 13.21 -18.59 -2.30
N TRP A 33 12.61 -18.66 -3.49
CA TRP A 33 12.93 -19.69 -4.48
C TRP A 33 14.37 -19.56 -4.97
N MET A 34 14.83 -18.34 -5.28
CA MET A 34 16.22 -18.06 -5.66
C MET A 34 17.21 -18.44 -4.55
N ILE A 35 16.88 -18.17 -3.28
CA ILE A 35 17.67 -18.61 -2.12
C ILE A 35 17.78 -20.14 -2.08
N ARG A 36 16.66 -20.84 -2.26
CA ARG A 36 16.65 -22.31 -2.29
C ARG A 36 17.52 -22.86 -3.41
N VAL A 37 17.44 -22.28 -4.61
CA VAL A 37 18.28 -22.67 -5.75
C VAL A 37 19.76 -22.41 -5.43
N TYR A 38 20.08 -21.25 -4.86
CA TYR A 38 21.44 -20.89 -4.47
C TYR A 38 22.06 -21.91 -3.50
N TYR A 39 21.34 -22.28 -2.43
CA TYR A 39 21.85 -23.26 -1.46
C TYR A 39 21.88 -24.71 -1.98
N LYS A 40 21.14 -25.04 -3.04
CA LYS A 40 21.06 -26.41 -3.59
C LYS A 40 22.25 -26.76 -4.49
N HIS A 41 23.00 -25.78 -4.99
CA HIS A 41 24.14 -25.99 -5.89
C HIS A 41 25.47 -25.47 -5.27
N PRO A 42 26.04 -26.16 -4.25
CA PRO A 42 27.27 -25.72 -3.58
C PRO A 42 28.57 -25.93 -4.37
N ASN A 43 28.53 -26.49 -5.59
CA ASN A 43 29.74 -26.83 -6.35
C ASN A 43 30.12 -25.74 -7.35
N VAL A 44 31.08 -24.91 -6.95
CA VAL A 44 32.44 -24.70 -7.51
C VAL A 44 32.88 -23.28 -7.09
N HIS A 45 33.67 -23.20 -6.01
CA HIS A 45 34.53 -22.07 -5.65
C HIS A 45 33.86 -20.70 -5.31
N TRP A 46 32.71 -20.67 -4.63
CA TRP A 46 32.17 -19.43 -4.03
C TRP A 46 32.44 -19.39 -2.52
N THR A 47 33.70 -19.53 -2.10
CA THR A 47 34.07 -19.67 -0.68
C THR A 47 33.97 -18.38 0.16
N ASP A 48 33.45 -17.27 -0.36
CA ASP A 48 33.42 -15.99 0.41
C ASP A 48 32.18 -15.11 0.22
N HIS A 49 31.15 -15.55 -0.51
CA HIS A 49 30.19 -14.59 -1.07
C HIS A 49 28.86 -14.63 -0.31
N SER A 50 28.50 -13.49 0.31
CA SER A 50 27.14 -13.17 0.72
C SER A 50 26.12 -13.56 -0.36
N PRO A 51 24.86 -13.86 -0.01
CA PRO A 51 23.82 -14.08 -1.01
C PRO A 51 23.91 -12.96 -2.05
N PRO A 52 23.88 -13.26 -3.36
CA PRO A 52 24.05 -12.24 -4.39
C PRO A 52 23.10 -11.10 -4.07
N TRP A 53 23.65 -9.89 -3.96
CA TRP A 53 22.99 -8.69 -3.43
C TRP A 53 21.57 -8.49 -3.98
N PHE A 54 21.35 -8.86 -5.25
CA PHE A 54 20.04 -8.87 -5.91
C PHE A 54 18.95 -9.68 -5.18
N ILE A 55 19.29 -10.84 -4.62
CA ILE A 55 18.36 -11.67 -3.84
C ILE A 55 17.95 -10.94 -2.56
N CYS A 56 18.90 -10.31 -1.86
CA CYS A 56 18.63 -9.56 -0.64
C CYS A 56 17.78 -8.31 -0.91
N VAL A 57 18.12 -7.57 -1.97
CA VAL A 57 17.38 -6.36 -2.38
C VAL A 57 15.95 -6.72 -2.80
N SER A 58 15.77 -7.75 -3.63
CA SER A 58 14.42 -8.19 -4.05
C SER A 58 13.57 -8.70 -2.88
N LEU A 59 14.18 -9.43 -1.93
CA LEU A 59 13.49 -9.90 -0.74
C LEU A 59 13.07 -8.73 0.17
N GLY A 60 14.00 -7.82 0.46
CA GLY A 60 13.75 -6.65 1.29
C GLY A 60 12.68 -5.73 0.70
N LEU A 61 12.78 -5.45 -0.61
CA LEU A 61 11.79 -4.64 -1.33
C LEU A 61 10.42 -5.32 -1.33
N GLY A 62 10.35 -6.64 -1.58
CA GLY A 62 9.09 -7.39 -1.53
C GLY A 62 8.41 -7.35 -0.16
N VAL A 63 9.18 -7.53 0.92
CA VAL A 63 8.67 -7.42 2.30
C VAL A 63 8.18 -6.00 2.59
N PHE A 64 8.93 -4.99 2.17
CA PHE A 64 8.54 -3.59 2.35
C PHE A 64 7.25 -3.25 1.60
N VAL A 65 7.13 -3.64 0.34
CA VAL A 65 5.92 -3.48 -0.48
C VAL A 65 4.71 -4.17 0.16
N CYS A 66 4.89 -5.39 0.70
CA CYS A 66 3.84 -6.07 1.47
C CYS A 66 3.41 -5.26 2.69
N PHE A 67 4.36 -4.70 3.44
CA PHE A 67 4.08 -3.90 4.62
C PHE A 67 3.31 -2.61 4.26
N VAL A 68 3.71 -1.91 3.20
CA VAL A 68 3.00 -0.73 2.69
C VAL A 68 1.59 -1.10 2.25
N SER A 69 1.42 -2.20 1.51
CA SER A 69 0.10 -2.71 1.10
C SER A 69 -0.81 -3.02 2.29
N CYS A 70 -0.31 -3.74 3.30
CA CYS A 70 -1.06 -4.02 4.53
C CYS A 70 -1.48 -2.73 5.24
N SER A 71 -0.57 -1.76 5.36
CA SER A 71 -0.89 -0.46 5.94
C SER A 71 -1.95 0.30 5.13
N GLY A 72 -1.94 0.18 3.80
CA GLY A 72 -2.93 0.76 2.89
C GLY A 72 -4.32 0.15 3.05
N HIS A 73 -4.41 -1.17 3.22
CA HIS A 73 -5.68 -1.84 3.55
C HIS A 73 -6.26 -1.35 4.87
N VAL A 74 -5.43 -1.32 5.92
CA VAL A 74 -5.82 -0.81 7.24
C VAL A 74 -6.22 0.67 7.17
N ALA A 75 -5.50 1.48 6.39
CA ALA A 75 -5.81 2.90 6.21
C ALA A 75 -7.15 3.11 5.50
N ALA A 76 -7.43 2.31 4.46
CA ALA A 76 -8.68 2.40 3.72
C ALA A 76 -9.89 1.94 4.55
N GLU A 77 -9.72 0.91 5.39
CA GLU A 77 -10.77 0.35 6.24
C GLU A 77 -11.06 1.22 7.47
N THR A 78 -10.03 1.57 8.24
CA THR A 78 -10.20 2.33 9.48
C THR A 78 -10.61 3.77 9.23
N SER A 79 -10.23 4.33 8.07
CA SER A 79 -10.38 5.76 7.75
C SER A 79 -9.92 6.69 8.89
N ASN A 80 -9.01 6.22 9.74
CA ASN A 80 -8.47 6.97 10.86
C ASN A 80 -7.34 7.88 10.35
N GLY A 81 -7.31 9.13 10.79
CA GLY A 81 -6.30 10.09 10.38
C GLY A 81 -4.87 9.60 10.62
N HIS A 82 -4.63 8.87 11.71
CA HIS A 82 -3.30 8.32 12.02
C HIS A 82 -2.87 7.18 11.09
N CYS A 83 -3.74 6.20 10.81
CA CYS A 83 -3.43 5.08 9.90
C CYS A 83 -3.19 5.59 8.47
N LEU A 84 -4.02 6.52 8.03
CA LEU A 84 -3.89 7.14 6.72
C LEU A 84 -2.62 8.00 6.62
N SER A 85 -2.26 8.73 7.69
CA SER A 85 -0.98 9.46 7.73
C SER A 85 0.22 8.52 7.72
N CYS A 86 0.13 7.37 8.39
CA CYS A 86 1.17 6.35 8.39
C CYS A 86 1.38 5.79 6.97
N TYR A 87 0.29 5.44 6.28
CA TYR A 87 0.32 5.00 4.89
C TYR A 87 0.93 6.07 3.96
N MET A 88 0.47 7.32 4.05
CA MET A 88 1.02 8.43 3.26
C MET A 88 2.51 8.66 3.52
N PHE A 89 2.98 8.46 4.75
CA PHE A 89 4.40 8.54 5.07
C PHE A 89 5.20 7.45 4.36
N PHE A 90 4.71 6.21 4.32
CA PHE A 90 5.40 5.14 3.58
C PHE A 90 5.43 5.39 2.07
N ILE A 91 4.33 5.88 1.48
CA ILE A 91 4.30 6.27 0.07
C ILE A 91 5.29 7.41 -0.20
N PHE A 92 5.37 8.40 0.68
CA PHE A 92 6.38 9.46 0.56
C PHE A 92 7.81 8.90 0.62
N LEU A 93 8.08 7.93 1.49
CA LEU A 93 9.39 7.26 1.54
C LEU A 93 9.72 6.51 0.25
N LEU A 94 8.73 5.86 -0.38
CA LEU A 94 8.90 5.21 -1.67
C LEU A 94 9.27 6.22 -2.76
N ILE A 95 8.49 7.30 -2.91
CA ILE A 95 8.78 8.38 -3.86
C ILE A 95 10.15 9.00 -3.60
N ALA A 96 10.50 9.25 -2.34
CA ALA A 96 11.80 9.82 -1.96
C ALA A 96 12.95 8.87 -2.27
N MET A 97 12.77 7.56 -2.06
CA MET A 97 13.74 6.54 -2.44
C MET A 97 13.91 6.46 -3.96
N GLU A 98 12.83 6.47 -4.73
CA GLU A 98 12.87 6.47 -6.20
C GLU A 98 13.56 7.72 -6.75
N ALA A 99 13.26 8.89 -6.17
CA ALA A 99 13.92 10.14 -6.50
C ALA A 99 15.41 10.11 -6.14
N ALA A 100 15.78 9.53 -4.99
CA ALA A 100 17.17 9.37 -4.58
C ALA A 100 17.94 8.45 -5.52
N ILE A 101 17.37 7.30 -5.90
CA ILE A 101 18.00 6.37 -6.86
C ILE A 101 18.14 7.04 -8.23
N THR A 102 17.09 7.72 -8.70
CA THR A 102 17.11 8.41 -10.00
C THR A 102 18.17 9.53 -10.01
N ALA A 103 18.25 10.30 -8.92
CA ALA A 103 19.26 11.34 -8.77
C ALA A 103 20.68 10.76 -8.67
N ASP A 104 20.87 9.66 -7.96
CA ASP A 104 22.16 8.97 -7.85
C ASP A 104 22.61 8.46 -9.23
N VAL A 105 21.76 7.75 -9.96
CA VAL A 105 22.06 7.28 -11.33
C VAL A 105 22.36 8.44 -12.29
N PHE A 106 21.69 9.59 -12.13
CA PHE A 106 21.89 10.75 -12.99
C PHE A 106 23.16 11.57 -12.65
N LEU A 107 23.49 11.70 -11.36
CA LEU A 107 24.63 12.50 -10.89
C LEU A 107 25.93 11.68 -10.87
N ASN A 108 25.85 10.40 -10.56
CA ASN A 108 27.01 9.51 -10.50
C ASN A 108 27.30 8.92 -11.89
N ARG A 109 28.23 9.53 -12.63
CA ARG A 109 28.66 9.03 -13.95
C ARG A 109 29.21 7.60 -13.93
N ASN A 110 29.64 7.12 -12.77
CA ASN A 110 30.28 5.82 -12.58
C ASN A 110 29.44 4.86 -11.72
N TRP A 111 28.13 5.10 -11.56
CA TRP A 111 27.24 4.24 -10.75
C TRP A 111 27.31 2.75 -11.13
N GLU A 112 27.67 2.44 -12.38
CA GLU A 112 27.84 1.06 -12.86
C GLU A 112 29.04 0.34 -12.20
N GLU A 113 30.03 1.07 -11.67
CA GLU A 113 31.23 0.52 -11.02
C GLU A 113 30.98 0.06 -9.58
N ASP A 114 29.87 0.50 -8.96
CA ASP A 114 29.52 0.15 -7.58
C ASP A 114 28.96 -1.29 -7.44
N PHE A 115 28.64 -1.95 -8.57
CA PHE A 115 28.18 -3.33 -8.54
C PHE A 115 29.34 -4.32 -8.42
N PRO A 116 29.19 -5.39 -7.60
CA PRO A 116 30.18 -6.45 -7.57
C PRO A 116 30.28 -7.13 -8.93
N LYS A 117 31.50 -7.53 -9.31
CA LYS A 117 31.76 -8.22 -10.59
C LYS A 117 30.88 -9.45 -10.70
N ASP A 118 30.01 -9.49 -11.71
CA ASP A 118 29.19 -10.66 -12.04
C ASP A 118 30.00 -11.66 -12.89
N PRO A 119 30.35 -12.83 -12.34
CA PRO A 119 31.10 -13.86 -13.07
C PRO A 119 30.24 -14.63 -14.08
N THR A 120 28.91 -14.47 -14.02
CA THR A 120 27.97 -15.21 -14.90
C THR A 120 27.70 -14.51 -16.23
N GLY A 121 28.12 -13.24 -16.38
CA GLY A 121 27.89 -12.43 -17.58
C GLY A 121 26.41 -12.11 -17.86
N ARG A 122 25.50 -12.54 -16.99
CA ARG A 122 24.05 -12.32 -17.14
C ARG A 122 23.67 -10.90 -16.81
N PHE A 123 24.36 -10.27 -15.87
CA PHE A 123 24.16 -8.88 -15.52
C PHE A 123 24.47 -7.95 -16.70
N GLU A 124 25.53 -8.23 -17.47
CA GLU A 124 25.89 -7.43 -18.64
C GLU A 124 24.82 -7.57 -19.76
N SER A 125 24.28 -8.78 -19.95
CA SER A 125 23.16 -9.00 -20.87
C SER A 125 21.91 -8.22 -20.44
N PHE A 126 21.62 -8.17 -19.14
CA PHE A 126 20.51 -7.39 -18.58
C PHE A 126 20.72 -5.89 -18.76
N LYS A 127 21.93 -5.37 -18.51
CA LYS A 127 22.26 -3.96 -18.78
C LYS A 127 22.07 -3.60 -20.25
N ASN A 128 22.51 -4.46 -21.16
CA ASN A 128 22.31 -4.27 -22.59
C ASN A 128 20.83 -4.25 -22.97
N PHE A 129 20.01 -5.10 -22.34
CA PHE A 129 18.56 -5.07 -22.51
C PHE A 129 17.94 -3.76 -22.02
N LEU A 130 18.31 -3.29 -20.82
CA LEU A 130 17.84 -2.01 -20.27
C LEU A 130 18.22 -0.84 -21.17
N ARG A 131 19.46 -0.79 -21.64
CA ARG A 131 19.94 0.27 -22.54
C ARG A 131 19.21 0.25 -23.88
N SER A 132 18.88 -0.93 -24.40
CA SER A 132 18.14 -1.09 -25.66
C SER A 132 16.67 -0.70 -25.55
N ASN A 133 16.09 -0.75 -24.35
CA ASN A 133 14.67 -0.49 -24.08
C ASN A 133 14.47 0.66 -23.09
N PHE A 134 15.42 1.59 -23.02
CA PHE A 134 15.43 2.63 -22.00
C PHE A 134 14.14 3.46 -21.97
N GLU A 135 13.61 3.82 -23.14
CA GLU A 135 12.34 4.56 -23.25
C GLU A 135 11.18 3.80 -22.59
N MET A 136 11.11 2.48 -22.76
CA MET A 136 10.08 1.67 -22.11
C MET A 136 10.28 1.64 -20.59
N CYS A 137 11.52 1.49 -20.13
CA CYS A 137 11.85 1.51 -18.70
C CYS A 137 11.52 2.87 -18.05
N GLU A 138 11.77 3.98 -18.75
CA GLU A 138 11.44 5.33 -18.31
C GLU A 138 9.93 5.50 -18.15
N TRP A 139 9.14 5.08 -19.14
CA TRP A 139 7.67 5.10 -19.04
C TRP A 139 7.14 4.24 -17.90
N ILE A 140 7.74 3.06 -17.67
CA ILE A 140 7.39 2.20 -16.53
C ILE A 140 7.64 2.95 -15.22
N GLY A 141 8.82 3.55 -15.06
CA GLY A 141 9.15 4.33 -13.86
C GLY A 141 8.18 5.50 -13.64
N PHE A 142 7.86 6.24 -14.70
CA PHE A 142 6.89 7.34 -14.63
C PHE A 142 5.50 6.87 -14.20
N VAL A 143 5.02 5.73 -14.72
CA VAL A 143 3.73 5.14 -14.34
C VAL A 143 3.73 4.72 -12.87
N VAL A 144 4.83 4.17 -12.35
CA VAL A 144 4.96 3.80 -10.93
C VAL A 144 4.85 5.04 -10.04
N VAL A 145 5.68 6.07 -10.28
CA VAL A 145 5.64 7.33 -9.52
C VAL A 145 4.25 7.99 -9.58
N ALA A 146 3.62 7.98 -10.76
CA ALA A 146 2.29 8.53 -10.94
C ALA A 146 1.22 7.75 -10.16
N ALA A 147 1.30 6.41 -10.13
CA ALA A 147 0.41 5.57 -9.34
C ALA A 147 0.59 5.80 -7.83
N GLU A 148 1.82 5.92 -7.35
CA GLU A 148 2.12 6.25 -5.95
C GLU A 148 1.56 7.64 -5.57
N GLY A 149 1.79 8.64 -6.41
CA GLY A 149 1.24 9.98 -6.24
C GLY A 149 -0.30 9.99 -6.23
N LEU A 150 -0.94 9.20 -7.09
CA LEU A 150 -2.39 9.03 -7.11
C LEU A 150 -2.89 8.37 -5.82
N CYS A 151 -2.24 7.31 -5.34
CA CYS A 151 -2.57 6.66 -4.05
C CYS A 151 -2.47 7.65 -2.88
N MET A 152 -1.43 8.49 -2.87
CA MET A 152 -1.26 9.54 -1.87
C MET A 152 -2.39 10.58 -1.96
N PHE A 153 -2.75 11.00 -3.18
CA PHE A 153 -3.84 11.96 -3.41
C PHE A 153 -5.21 11.42 -3.01
N LEU A 154 -5.53 10.17 -3.38
CA LEU A 154 -6.75 9.48 -2.96
C LEU A 154 -6.83 9.38 -1.43
N SER A 155 -5.70 9.10 -0.79
CA SER A 155 -5.61 9.11 0.68
C SER A 155 -5.89 10.49 1.25
N MET A 156 -5.30 11.57 0.70
CA MET A 156 -5.58 12.94 1.14
C MET A 156 -7.06 13.30 1.06
N ILE A 157 -7.73 12.96 -0.05
CA ILE A 157 -9.17 13.18 -0.21
C ILE A 157 -9.93 12.40 0.87
N LEU A 158 -9.60 11.12 1.07
CA LEU A 158 -10.23 10.29 2.09
C LEU A 158 -10.05 10.87 3.50
N ARG A 159 -8.88 11.49 3.78
CA ARG A 159 -8.63 12.25 5.02
C ARG A 159 -9.53 13.46 5.15
N ALA A 160 -9.64 14.24 4.08
CA ALA A 160 -10.37 15.51 4.05
C ALA A 160 -11.88 15.29 4.21
N LEU A 161 -12.39 14.14 3.77
CA LEU A 161 -13.79 13.73 3.95
C LEU A 161 -14.13 13.40 5.42
N GLY A 162 -13.14 13.27 6.32
CA GLY A 162 -13.33 13.02 7.75
C GLY A 162 -13.86 11.61 8.07
N PRO A 163 -13.85 11.17 9.35
CA PRO A 163 -14.49 9.90 9.74
C PRO A 163 -16.03 10.02 9.65
N ASP A 164 -16.70 9.17 8.86
CA ASP A 164 -18.16 9.04 8.93
C ASP A 164 -18.48 8.20 10.15
N HIS A 165 -19.39 8.67 11.00
CA HIS A 165 -19.83 7.93 12.18
C HIS A 165 -21.00 6.98 11.89
N GLY A 166 -21.26 6.65 10.62
CA GLY A 166 -22.35 5.77 10.25
C GLY A 166 -22.14 5.18 8.87
N ILE A 167 -22.35 3.87 8.78
CA ILE A 167 -22.34 3.03 7.57
C ILE A 167 -20.96 2.47 7.24
N TYR A 168 -20.64 1.39 7.95
CA TYR A 168 -19.87 0.27 7.41
C TYR A 168 -20.46 -0.08 6.03
N CYS A 169 -19.70 0.15 4.96
CA CYS A 169 -20.00 -0.30 3.61
C CYS A 169 -19.79 -1.84 3.51
N ASP A 170 -20.59 -2.61 4.28
CA ASP A 170 -20.68 -4.08 4.30
C ASP A 170 -22.13 -4.54 4.63
N ARG A 171 -23.16 -3.99 3.96
CA ARG A 171 -24.55 -4.47 4.16
C ARG A 171 -25.46 -4.59 2.92
N ASP A 172 -25.05 -4.20 1.72
CA ASP A 172 -26.02 -4.11 0.60
C ASP A 172 -25.79 -5.09 -0.57
N GLU A 173 -25.25 -6.30 -0.33
CA GLU A 173 -25.40 -7.41 -1.30
C GLU A 173 -26.13 -8.66 -0.76
N GLU A 174 -26.57 -8.72 0.51
CA GLU A 174 -27.28 -9.92 1.03
C GLU A 174 -28.56 -9.66 1.83
N ASN A 175 -29.26 -8.54 1.63
CA ASN A 175 -30.64 -8.46 2.17
C ASN A 175 -31.64 -7.58 1.42
N MET A 176 -31.68 -7.70 0.09
CA MET A 176 -32.83 -7.23 -0.70
C MET A 176 -34.08 -8.15 -0.56
N TYR A 177 -34.03 -9.19 0.28
CA TYR A 177 -35.21 -10.00 0.65
C TYR A 177 -35.15 -10.51 2.11
N ALA A 178 -35.10 -9.62 3.11
CA ALA A 178 -35.67 -9.91 4.42
C ALA A 178 -36.18 -8.63 5.08
N THR A 179 -37.39 -8.25 4.67
CA THR A 179 -38.45 -7.79 5.56
C THR A 179 -38.28 -8.36 6.97
N VAL A 180 -38.00 -7.53 7.99
CA VAL A 180 -38.94 -7.18 9.09
C VAL A 180 -38.37 -5.99 9.89
N PRO A 181 -39.10 -4.85 10.02
CA PRO A 181 -38.82 -3.85 11.03
C PRO A 181 -39.51 -4.23 12.35
N LEU A 182 -38.77 -4.65 13.37
CA LEU A 182 -39.30 -4.84 14.73
C LEU A 182 -38.31 -4.34 15.78
N LEU A 183 -38.28 -3.02 16.00
CA LEU A 183 -38.72 -2.42 17.27
C LEU A 183 -38.55 -0.90 17.21
N GLY A 184 -39.62 -0.23 16.78
CA GLY A 184 -39.81 1.18 17.04
C GLY A 184 -41.29 1.47 16.97
N ASN A 185 -42.00 1.41 18.11
CA ASN A 185 -42.59 2.60 18.74
C ASN A 185 -43.56 2.24 19.89
N GLN A 186 -43.76 3.23 20.78
CA GLN A 186 -44.89 3.42 21.72
C GLN A 186 -44.70 3.04 23.20
N VAL A 187 -44.06 3.91 23.99
CA VAL A 187 -44.69 4.38 25.25
C VAL A 187 -44.56 5.91 25.36
N HIS A 188 -45.58 6.56 24.82
CA HIS A 188 -46.27 7.76 25.29
C HIS A 188 -45.56 9.13 25.39
N GLN A 189 -46.17 10.08 24.68
CA GLN A 189 -45.92 11.52 24.68
C GLN A 189 -46.97 12.22 25.58
N ALA A 190 -46.49 13.01 26.57
CA ALA A 190 -47.08 14.22 27.20
C ALA A 190 -48.32 14.08 28.15
N PRO A 191 -48.67 15.08 29.03
CA PRO A 191 -48.27 16.51 29.07
C PRO A 191 -48.02 17.10 30.51
N PRO A 192 -47.85 18.44 30.70
CA PRO A 192 -47.16 19.11 31.82
C PRO A 192 -48.11 19.61 32.93
N TYR A 193 -47.61 19.72 34.17
CA TYR A 193 -48.26 20.52 35.22
C TYR A 193 -47.24 21.25 36.11
N PHE A 194 -47.39 22.58 36.11
CA PHE A 194 -46.91 23.52 37.12
C PHE A 194 -47.44 23.15 38.52
N ALA A 195 -46.58 23.26 39.55
CA ALA A 195 -46.84 24.03 40.77
C ALA A 195 -45.71 23.81 41.80
N ASP A 196 -44.88 24.83 42.00
CA ASP A 196 -44.26 25.08 43.31
C ASP A 196 -45.37 25.48 44.29
N PRO A 197 -45.31 24.97 45.53
CA PRO A 197 -45.35 25.91 46.65
C PRO A 197 -44.34 25.59 47.77
N LEU A 198 -43.70 26.68 48.19
CA LEU A 198 -43.03 27.01 49.45
C LEU A 198 -43.46 26.26 50.75
N LEU A 199 -42.54 26.30 51.74
CA LEU A 199 -42.61 25.92 53.18
C LEU A 199 -42.57 24.39 53.45
N HIS A 200 -41.82 23.83 54.41
CA HIS A 200 -41.41 24.33 55.72
C HIS A 200 -40.27 23.47 56.32
N LYS A 201 -39.28 24.17 56.93
CA LYS A 201 -38.36 23.75 58.00
C LYS A 201 -37.15 22.86 57.69
#